data_AF-A0A094KVW7-F1
#
_entry.id   AF-A0A094KVW7-F1
#
_cell.length_a   1.000
_cell.length_b   1.000
_cell.length_c   1.000
_cell.angle_alpha   90.00
_cell.angle_beta   90.00
_cell.angle_gamma   90.00
#
_symmetry.space_group_name_H-M   'P 1'
#
loop_
_entity.id
_entity.type
_entity.pdbx_description
1 polymer ?
#
loop_
_entity_poly.entity_id
_entity_poly.type
_entity_poly.pdbx_seq_one_letter_code
_entity_poly.pdbx_strand_id
1 'polypeptide(L)'
;ELVPSIMSNMLNPDAIFSNNEMSLSDIEIYGFDYDYTLVFYSKHLHTLIFNAARDLLINEHRYPAEIRKYDYDPNFAIRGLHYDVHRALLMKIDAFHYIQLGTVYRGLSVVPDEEVIAMYDGSHVPLEQMSDFYGKSSQGNTMKQFMDIFSLPEMTLLSCVNEYFLKNNIDYEPVHLYKDVKDSIRDVHIKGIMYRAIEADIEKYICYAEQTRAVLAKLADHGKKMFLITNSPSSFVDKGMKFIVGKDWRDLFDVVIVQADKPNFFNDKRRPFRKVNERGVLLWDKIHKLQKGQIYKQ
;
A
#
# COMPACT_ATOMS: atom_id res chain seq x y z
N GLU A 1 5.53 -25.62 19.35
CA GLU A 1 5.47 -26.22 18.00
C GLU A 1 4.11 -25.93 17.40
N LEU A 2 4.06 -25.23 16.25
CA LEU A 2 2.97 -25.18 15.24
C LEU A 2 3.15 -23.94 14.34
N VAL A 3 4.23 -23.93 13.55
CA VAL A 3 4.25 -23.97 12.08
C VAL A 3 5.70 -24.35 11.75
N PRO A 4 5.98 -25.53 11.21
CA PRO A 4 7.34 -25.93 10.95
C PRO A 4 7.98 -25.01 9.91
N SER A 5 9.21 -24.58 10.21
CA SER A 5 10.12 -23.76 9.41
C SER A 5 10.58 -24.42 8.10
N ILE A 6 9.70 -25.22 7.46
CA ILE A 6 10.01 -26.04 6.29
C ILE A 6 10.04 -25.19 5.00
N MET A 7 9.53 -23.96 5.00
CA MET A 7 9.49 -23.12 3.79
C MET A 7 10.62 -22.10 3.63
N SER A 8 11.48 -21.88 4.63
CA SER A 8 12.49 -20.81 4.52
C SER A 8 13.61 -21.10 3.51
N ASN A 9 13.73 -22.35 3.02
CA ASN A 9 14.88 -22.78 2.20
C ASN A 9 14.54 -23.26 0.77
N MET A 10 13.28 -23.23 0.31
CA MET A 10 12.93 -23.76 -1.02
C MET A 10 12.78 -22.72 -2.14
N LEU A 11 12.69 -21.44 -1.81
CA LEU A 11 12.51 -20.38 -2.80
C LEU A 11 13.71 -19.46 -2.77
N ASN A 12 14.40 -19.35 -3.91
CA ASN A 12 15.43 -18.34 -4.08
C ASN A 12 14.75 -16.96 -4.08
N PRO A 13 15.03 -16.07 -3.11
CA PRO A 13 14.41 -14.74 -3.06
C PRO A 13 14.77 -13.87 -4.27
N ASP A 14 15.83 -14.21 -5.00
CA ASP A 14 16.27 -13.52 -6.22
C ASP A 14 15.70 -14.15 -7.50
N ALA A 15 14.86 -15.20 -7.40
CA ALA A 15 14.24 -15.83 -8.56
C ALA A 15 13.10 -14.99 -9.13
N ILE A 16 13.01 -14.97 -10.46
CA ILE A 16 11.87 -14.42 -11.20
C ILE A 16 10.91 -15.57 -11.50
N PHE A 17 9.71 -15.52 -10.94
CA PHE A 17 8.65 -16.51 -11.20
C PHE A 17 7.77 -16.07 -12.38
N SER A 18 7.43 -17.01 -13.26
CA SER A 18 6.56 -16.77 -14.41
C SER A 18 5.21 -17.47 -14.23
N ASN A 19 4.12 -16.71 -14.39
CA ASN A 19 2.77 -17.26 -14.52
C ASN A 19 2.39 -17.48 -15.99
N ASN A 20 2.90 -16.64 -16.88
CA ASN A 20 2.70 -16.69 -18.33
C ASN A 20 4.05 -16.58 -19.04
N GLU A 21 4.13 -17.10 -20.26
CA GLU A 21 5.30 -16.93 -21.11
C GLU A 21 5.46 -15.47 -21.56
N MET A 22 6.68 -14.94 -21.44
CA MET A 22 7.04 -13.59 -21.87
C MET A 22 8.51 -13.57 -22.26
N SER A 23 8.82 -13.08 -23.46
CA SER A 23 10.20 -12.82 -23.86
C SER A 23 10.60 -11.37 -23.55
N LEU A 24 11.64 -11.18 -22.74
CA LEU A 24 12.20 -9.85 -22.46
C LEU A 24 12.88 -9.21 -23.69
N SER A 25 13.20 -9.99 -24.74
CA SER A 25 13.69 -9.45 -26.02
C SER A 25 12.67 -8.51 -26.65
N ASP A 26 11.39 -8.86 -26.54
CA ASP A 26 10.29 -8.22 -27.26
C ASP A 26 9.78 -6.97 -26.54
N ILE A 27 10.19 -6.77 -25.28
CA ILE A 27 9.78 -5.62 -24.46
C ILE A 27 10.62 -4.41 -24.82
N GLU A 28 10.03 -3.42 -25.50
CA GLU A 28 10.72 -2.18 -25.87
C GLU A 28 10.73 -1.13 -24.75
N ILE A 29 9.68 -1.11 -23.92
CA ILE A 29 9.41 -0.07 -22.94
C ILE A 29 9.12 -0.68 -21.57
N TYR A 30 9.82 -0.22 -20.54
CA TYR A 30 9.61 -0.61 -19.15
C TYR A 30 8.93 0.51 -18.37
N GLY A 31 7.77 0.22 -17.79
CA GLY A 31 7.04 1.14 -16.92
C GLY A 31 7.24 0.77 -15.46
N PHE A 32 7.58 1.75 -14.63
CA PHE A 32 7.83 1.55 -13.21
C PHE A 32 6.85 2.33 -12.34
N ASP A 33 6.31 1.68 -11.31
CA ASP A 33 5.84 2.39 -10.13
C ASP A 33 7.04 2.83 -9.28
N TYR A 34 6.84 3.79 -8.40
CA TYR A 34 7.87 4.31 -7.51
C TYR A 34 7.89 3.56 -6.18
N ASP A 35 6.88 3.80 -5.33
CA ASP A 35 6.80 3.29 -3.97
C ASP A 35 6.61 1.76 -3.96
N TYR A 36 7.45 1.04 -3.22
CA TYR A 36 7.51 -0.44 -3.18
C TYR A 36 7.73 -1.15 -4.53
N THR A 37 8.21 -0.43 -5.56
CA THR A 37 8.61 -1.03 -6.85
C THR A 37 10.03 -0.63 -7.23
N LEU A 38 10.32 0.66 -7.42
CA LEU A 38 11.71 1.12 -7.54
C LEU A 38 12.32 1.40 -6.17
N VAL A 39 11.52 1.95 -5.26
CA VAL A 39 11.96 2.31 -3.92
C VAL A 39 11.37 1.32 -2.93
N PHE A 40 12.23 0.48 -2.37
CA PHE A 40 11.86 -0.39 -1.27
C PHE A 40 12.07 0.35 0.04
N TYR A 41 11.12 0.20 0.96
CA TYR A 41 11.20 0.83 2.26
C TYR A 41 11.53 -0.18 3.36
N SER A 42 12.27 0.29 4.36
CA SER A 42 12.58 -0.49 5.55
C SER A 42 11.34 -0.65 6.45
N LYS A 43 11.40 -1.63 7.36
CA LYS A 43 10.33 -1.87 8.35
C LYS A 43 10.02 -0.63 9.22
N HIS A 44 10.95 0.32 9.33
CA HIS A 44 10.74 1.55 10.08
C HIS A 44 9.61 2.40 9.49
N LEU A 45 9.36 2.31 8.18
CA LEU A 45 8.28 3.06 7.55
C LEU A 45 6.90 2.63 8.07
N HIS A 46 6.67 1.33 8.25
CA HIS A 46 5.40 0.82 8.78
C HIS A 46 5.17 1.25 10.23
N THR A 47 6.20 1.21 11.08
CA THR A 47 6.13 1.73 12.44
C THR A 47 5.81 3.23 12.46
N LEU A 48 6.45 4.01 11.57
CA LEU A 48 6.17 5.44 11.44
C LEU A 48 4.71 5.69 11.06
N ILE A 49 4.20 5.01 10.03
CA ILE A 49 2.81 5.18 9.56
C ILE A 49 1.83 4.82 10.66
N PHE A 50 2.04 3.68 11.34
CA PHE A 50 1.20 3.24 12.45
C PHE A 50 1.17 4.29 13.57
N ASN A 51 2.33 4.73 14.04
CA ASN A 51 2.44 5.70 15.14
C ASN A 51 1.79 7.04 14.77
N ALA A 52 2.07 7.53 13.56
CA ALA A 52 1.50 8.79 13.08
C ALA A 52 -0.03 8.70 12.97
N ALA A 53 -0.58 7.62 12.39
CA ALA A 53 -2.02 7.43 12.27
C ALA A 53 -2.70 7.27 13.64
N ARG A 54 -2.09 6.52 14.56
CA ARG A 54 -2.56 6.41 15.95
C ARG A 54 -2.60 7.78 16.63
N ASP A 55 -1.57 8.59 16.47
CA ASP A 55 -1.52 9.92 17.08
C ASP A 55 -2.55 10.88 16.45
N LEU A 56 -2.85 10.75 15.14
CA LEU A 56 -3.94 11.46 14.48
C LEU A 56 -5.32 11.05 15.05
N LEU A 57 -5.57 9.76 15.29
CA LEU A 57 -6.82 9.31 15.92
C LEU A 57 -7.03 9.95 17.29
N ILE A 58 -5.98 10.02 18.12
CA ILE A 58 -6.08 10.61 19.46
C ILE A 58 -6.29 12.13 19.37
N ASN A 59 -5.49 12.80 18.56
CA ASN A 59 -5.43 14.26 18.57
C ASN A 59 -6.57 14.91 17.78
N GLU A 60 -6.96 14.32 16.65
CA GLU A 60 -7.95 14.87 15.73
C GLU A 60 -9.33 14.20 15.90
N HIS A 61 -9.38 12.87 16.01
CA HIS A 61 -10.63 12.12 16.21
C HIS A 61 -11.00 11.91 17.68
N ARG A 62 -10.18 12.39 18.62
CA ARG A 62 -10.42 12.33 20.07
C ARG A 62 -10.57 10.92 20.64
N TYR A 63 -9.88 9.95 20.05
CA TYR A 63 -9.81 8.60 20.60
C TYR A 63 -9.08 8.60 21.96
N PRO A 64 -9.36 7.64 22.85
CA PRO A 64 -8.72 7.54 24.16
C PRO A 64 -7.18 7.56 24.07
N ALA A 65 -6.55 8.39 24.89
CA ALA A 65 -5.10 8.60 24.85
C ALA A 65 -4.30 7.33 25.19
N GLU A 66 -4.91 6.41 25.91
CA GLU A 66 -4.40 5.13 26.35
C GLU A 66 -4.11 4.18 25.19
N ILE A 67 -4.67 4.40 23.99
CA ILE A 67 -4.32 3.59 22.82
C ILE A 67 -2.84 3.78 22.41
N ARG A 68 -2.14 4.80 22.93
CA ARG A 68 -0.67 4.93 22.77
C ARG A 68 0.12 3.75 23.33
N LYS A 69 -0.47 2.94 24.22
CA LYS A 69 0.18 1.76 24.77
C LYS A 69 0.42 0.65 23.72
N TYR A 70 -0.29 0.70 22.59
CA TYR A 70 -0.10 -0.27 21.52
C TYR A 70 1.02 0.20 20.60
N ASP A 71 1.97 -0.70 20.37
CA ASP A 71 3.06 -0.55 19.40
C ASP A 71 2.76 -1.34 18.12
N TYR A 72 3.39 -0.93 17.02
CA TYR A 72 3.29 -1.67 15.76
C TYR A 72 4.05 -3.00 15.85
N ASP A 73 3.32 -4.11 15.76
CA ASP A 73 3.90 -5.45 15.59
C ASP A 73 3.96 -5.83 14.09
N PRO A 74 5.16 -5.96 13.49
CA PRO A 74 5.31 -6.36 12.09
C PRO A 74 4.91 -7.82 11.81
N ASN A 75 4.70 -8.65 12.83
CA ASN A 75 4.36 -10.07 12.67
C ASN A 75 2.87 -10.36 12.82
N PHE A 76 2.06 -9.36 13.22
CA PHE A 76 0.64 -9.56 13.48
C PHE A 76 -0.17 -9.75 12.20
N ALA A 77 0.02 -8.87 11.21
CA ALA A 77 -0.74 -8.87 9.96
C ALA A 77 0.16 -9.21 8.77
N ILE A 78 -0.40 -9.96 7.81
CA ILE A 78 0.22 -10.23 6.52
C ILE A 78 -0.58 -9.54 5.40
N ARG A 79 0.06 -9.35 4.25
CA ARG A 79 -0.57 -8.76 3.06
C ARG A 79 -1.68 -9.68 2.52
N GLY A 80 -2.78 -9.08 2.08
CA GLY A 80 -3.87 -9.78 1.40
C GLY A 80 -5.01 -10.29 2.30
N LEU A 81 -4.95 -9.97 3.61
CA LEU A 81 -6.04 -10.27 4.53
C LEU A 81 -7.30 -9.47 4.18
N HIS A 82 -8.43 -9.97 4.67
CA HIS A 82 -9.75 -9.37 4.50
C HIS A 82 -10.24 -8.84 5.84
N TYR A 83 -10.94 -7.71 5.81
CA TYR A 83 -11.57 -7.11 6.98
C TYR A 83 -13.06 -6.94 6.75
N ASP A 84 -13.85 -7.64 7.55
CA ASP A 84 -15.29 -7.43 7.61
C ASP A 84 -15.55 -6.16 8.42
N VAL A 85 -15.88 -5.08 7.70
CA VAL A 85 -16.08 -3.76 8.30
C VAL A 85 -17.24 -3.74 9.29
N HIS A 86 -18.28 -4.55 9.09
CA HIS A 86 -19.45 -4.56 9.96
C HIS A 86 -19.25 -5.40 11.20
N ARG A 87 -18.49 -6.48 11.09
CA ARG A 87 -18.20 -7.38 12.22
C ARG A 87 -16.91 -7.04 12.95
N ALA A 88 -16.13 -6.10 12.43
CA ALA A 88 -14.79 -5.74 12.92
C ALA A 88 -13.84 -6.95 13.00
N LEU A 89 -13.87 -7.81 11.98
CA LEU A 89 -13.09 -9.04 11.93
C LEU A 89 -12.01 -8.98 10.86
N LEU A 90 -10.76 -9.29 11.22
CA LEU A 90 -9.66 -9.49 10.29
C LEU A 90 -9.48 -11.00 10.04
N MET A 91 -9.40 -11.43 8.79
CA MET A 91 -9.34 -12.85 8.45
C MET A 91 -8.62 -13.13 7.13
N LYS A 92 -8.19 -14.38 6.96
CA LYS A 92 -7.73 -14.88 5.67
C LYS A 92 -8.89 -15.56 4.93
N ILE A 93 -9.07 -15.19 3.67
CA ILE A 93 -10.02 -15.81 2.75
C ILE A 93 -9.22 -16.34 1.56
N ASP A 94 -9.55 -17.54 1.09
CA ASP A 94 -8.88 -18.13 -0.07
C ASP A 94 -9.48 -17.67 -1.42
N ALA A 95 -8.92 -18.17 -2.51
CA ALA A 95 -9.35 -17.82 -3.86
C ALA A 95 -10.77 -18.31 -4.22
N PHE A 96 -11.36 -19.21 -3.43
CA PHE A 96 -12.72 -19.73 -3.59
C PHE A 96 -13.69 -19.10 -2.58
N HIS A 97 -13.29 -18.02 -1.92
CA HIS A 97 -14.06 -17.28 -0.92
C HIS A 97 -14.39 -18.06 0.36
N TYR A 98 -13.58 -19.06 0.71
CA TYR A 98 -13.68 -19.71 2.01
C TYR A 98 -12.79 -19.02 3.05
N ILE A 99 -13.41 -18.66 4.17
CA ILE A 99 -12.74 -18.23 5.39
C ILE A 99 -11.84 -19.37 5.85
N GLN A 100 -10.55 -19.06 6.03
CA GLN A 100 -9.60 -19.98 6.61
C GLN A 100 -9.81 -19.96 8.13
N LEU A 101 -10.47 -20.98 8.64
CA LEU A 101 -10.72 -21.17 10.08
C LEU A 101 -9.40 -21.14 10.88
N GLY A 102 -9.47 -20.67 12.12
CA GLY A 102 -8.31 -20.37 12.97
C GLY A 102 -7.54 -19.09 12.61
N THR A 103 -7.91 -18.40 11.52
CA THR A 103 -7.26 -17.12 11.11
C THR A 103 -8.12 -15.89 11.35
N VAL A 104 -9.28 -16.04 11.99
CA VAL A 104 -10.22 -14.94 12.22
C VAL A 104 -9.91 -14.27 13.55
N TYR A 105 -9.69 -12.96 13.51
CA TYR A 105 -9.35 -12.13 14.66
C TYR A 105 -10.41 -11.07 14.90
N ARG A 106 -10.81 -10.92 16.17
CA ARG A 106 -11.57 -9.77 16.68
C ARG A 106 -10.65 -9.02 17.64
N GLY A 107 -10.29 -7.79 17.29
CA GLY A 107 -9.21 -7.10 17.97
C GLY A 107 -7.89 -7.86 17.78
N LEU A 108 -7.20 -8.19 18.86
CA LEU A 108 -5.95 -8.97 18.84
C LEU A 108 -6.16 -10.44 19.23
N SER A 109 -7.41 -10.87 19.38
CA SER A 109 -7.76 -12.22 19.84
C SER A 109 -8.37 -13.04 18.72
N VAL A 110 -8.02 -14.33 18.67
CA VAL A 110 -8.61 -15.29 17.73
C VAL A 110 -10.06 -15.54 18.12
N VAL A 111 -10.95 -15.56 17.13
CA VAL A 111 -12.37 -15.93 17.29
C VAL A 111 -12.50 -17.45 17.14
N PRO A 112 -13.22 -18.15 18.05
CA PRO A 112 -13.47 -19.57 17.91
C PRO A 112 -14.20 -19.91 16.61
N ASP A 113 -13.80 -21.00 15.96
CA ASP A 113 -14.34 -21.40 14.65
C ASP A 113 -15.86 -21.63 14.68
N GLU A 114 -16.39 -22.15 15.78
CA GLU A 114 -17.85 -22.33 15.97
C GLU A 114 -18.61 -21.00 15.91
N GLU A 115 -18.03 -19.94 16.49
CA GLU A 115 -18.60 -18.59 16.44
C GLU A 115 -18.51 -18.01 15.03
N VAL A 116 -17.39 -18.22 14.33
CA VAL A 116 -17.22 -17.80 12.94
C VAL A 116 -18.27 -18.47 12.04
N ILE A 117 -18.41 -19.79 12.14
CA ILE A 117 -19.37 -20.57 11.35
C ILE A 117 -20.79 -20.07 11.61
N ALA A 118 -21.13 -19.79 12.87
CA ALA A 118 -22.44 -19.24 13.22
C ALA A 118 -22.65 -17.82 12.64
N MET A 119 -21.62 -16.96 12.65
CA MET A 119 -21.72 -15.58 12.13
C MET A 119 -21.89 -15.50 10.61
N TYR A 120 -21.34 -16.48 9.87
CA TYR A 120 -21.32 -16.50 8.40
C TYR A 120 -22.23 -17.56 7.77
N ASP A 121 -22.98 -18.33 8.58
CA ASP A 121 -23.80 -19.47 8.14
C ASP A 121 -22.98 -20.49 7.33
N GLY A 122 -21.81 -20.84 7.87
CA GLY A 122 -20.77 -21.62 7.21
C GLY A 122 -19.43 -20.89 7.13
N SER A 123 -18.57 -21.31 6.21
CA SER A 123 -17.25 -20.71 5.99
C SER A 123 -17.12 -20.00 4.64
N HIS A 124 -18.13 -20.06 3.78
CA HIS A 124 -18.09 -19.44 2.45
C HIS A 124 -18.69 -18.03 2.48
N VAL A 125 -17.94 -17.03 2.03
CA VAL A 125 -18.42 -15.65 1.90
C VAL A 125 -18.98 -15.41 0.48
N PRO A 126 -20.25 -15.01 0.33
CA PRO A 126 -20.83 -14.72 -0.97
C PRO A 126 -20.10 -13.57 -1.68
N LEU A 127 -20.00 -13.67 -3.01
CA LEU A 127 -19.31 -12.67 -3.85
C LEU A 127 -19.86 -11.26 -3.69
N GLU A 128 -21.17 -11.12 -3.48
CA GLU A 128 -21.85 -9.84 -3.29
C GLU A 128 -21.40 -9.07 -2.04
N GLN A 129 -20.83 -9.78 -1.06
CA GLN A 129 -20.29 -9.20 0.17
C GLN A 129 -18.81 -8.81 0.03
N MET A 130 -18.12 -9.32 -0.99
CA MET A 130 -16.73 -8.99 -1.30
C MET A 130 -16.67 -7.62 -1.96
N SER A 131 -15.91 -6.68 -1.37
CA SER A 131 -15.74 -5.35 -1.95
C SER A 131 -14.38 -5.21 -2.64
N ASP A 132 -14.32 -4.31 -3.62
CA ASP A 132 -13.16 -3.93 -4.45
C ASP A 132 -13.05 -4.66 -5.80
N PHE A 133 -12.57 -5.90 -5.84
CA PHE A 133 -12.22 -6.56 -7.12
C PHE A 133 -13.46 -6.95 -7.94
N TYR A 134 -14.56 -7.27 -7.26
CA TYR A 134 -15.77 -7.84 -7.87
C TYR A 134 -16.93 -6.85 -8.02
N GLY A 135 -16.74 -5.59 -7.64
CA GLY A 135 -17.76 -4.53 -7.71
C GLY A 135 -18.04 -3.85 -6.37
N LYS A 136 -19.00 -2.91 -6.36
CA LYS A 136 -19.52 -2.30 -5.14
C LYS A 136 -20.48 -3.28 -4.47
N SER A 137 -20.31 -3.53 -3.17
CA SER A 137 -21.27 -4.28 -2.38
C SER A 137 -22.67 -3.66 -2.54
N SER A 138 -23.63 -4.48 -2.94
CA SER A 138 -25.03 -4.10 -3.14
C SER A 138 -25.82 -4.02 -1.82
N GLN A 139 -25.28 -4.57 -0.73
CA GLN A 139 -26.02 -4.79 0.52
C GLN A 139 -25.43 -4.06 1.74
N GLY A 140 -24.55 -3.08 1.53
CA GLY A 140 -23.93 -2.31 2.61
C GLY A 140 -22.83 -3.07 3.36
N ASN A 141 -22.85 -4.40 3.39
CA ASN A 141 -21.77 -5.25 3.92
C ASN A 141 -20.47 -5.05 3.12
N THR A 142 -19.44 -4.50 3.75
CA THR A 142 -18.17 -4.17 3.08
C THR A 142 -17.07 -5.09 3.61
N MET A 143 -16.75 -6.15 2.87
CA MET A 143 -15.53 -6.94 3.10
C MET A 143 -14.37 -6.28 2.34
N LYS A 144 -13.44 -5.66 3.07
CA LYS A 144 -12.29 -4.94 2.47
C LYS A 144 -11.10 -5.89 2.34
N GLN A 145 -10.52 -6.02 1.14
CA GLN A 145 -9.25 -6.72 0.98
C GLN A 145 -8.06 -5.75 1.04
N PHE A 146 -7.05 -6.09 1.84
CA PHE A 146 -5.87 -5.28 2.09
C PHE A 146 -4.67 -5.75 1.24
N MET A 147 -4.69 -5.35 -0.03
CA MET A 147 -3.71 -5.77 -1.04
C MET A 147 -2.45 -4.91 -1.14
N ASP A 148 -2.42 -3.73 -0.52
CA ASP A 148 -1.27 -2.82 -0.55
C ASP A 148 -0.34 -3.09 0.65
N ILE A 149 0.98 -3.02 0.47
CA ILE A 149 1.93 -3.10 1.59
C ILE A 149 1.70 -1.95 2.59
N PHE A 150 1.27 -0.77 2.13
CA PHE A 150 0.91 0.35 3.00
C PHE A 150 -0.30 0.08 3.91
N SER A 151 -1.05 -1.01 3.68
CA SER A 151 -2.19 -1.37 4.53
C SER A 151 -1.83 -2.21 5.76
N LEU A 152 -0.59 -2.70 5.88
CA LEU A 152 -0.17 -3.47 7.06
C LEU A 152 -0.33 -2.65 8.37
N PRO A 153 0.13 -1.38 8.45
CA PRO A 153 -0.16 -0.52 9.60
C PRO A 153 -1.65 -0.31 9.86
N GLU A 154 -2.47 -0.19 8.82
CA GLU A 154 -3.92 0.03 8.92
C GLU A 154 -4.61 -1.17 9.59
N MET A 155 -4.31 -2.39 9.13
CA MET A 155 -4.86 -3.63 9.72
C MET A 155 -4.48 -3.79 11.19
N THR A 156 -3.20 -3.55 11.52
CA THR A 156 -2.74 -3.62 12.91
C THR A 156 -3.42 -2.56 13.76
N LEU A 157 -3.55 -1.31 13.27
CA LEU A 157 -4.18 -0.23 14.02
C LEU A 157 -5.67 -0.46 14.26
N LEU A 158 -6.41 -0.93 13.25
CA LEU A 158 -7.81 -1.37 13.41
C LEU A 158 -7.94 -2.39 14.54
N SER A 159 -7.06 -3.38 14.53
CA SER A 159 -7.08 -4.49 15.50
C SER A 159 -6.71 -4.01 16.91
N CYS A 160 -5.70 -3.15 17.06
CA CYS A 160 -5.32 -2.57 18.36
C CYS A 160 -6.42 -1.68 18.96
N VAL A 161 -7.07 -0.85 18.15
CA VAL A 161 -8.13 0.05 18.63
C VAL A 161 -9.38 -0.74 18.98
N ASN A 162 -9.76 -1.72 18.15
CA ASN A 162 -10.85 -2.65 18.45
C ASN A 162 -10.59 -3.40 19.77
N GLU A 163 -9.40 -3.98 19.93
CA GLU A 163 -8.98 -4.64 21.18
C GLU A 163 -9.11 -3.72 22.41
N TYR A 164 -8.76 -2.44 22.26
CA TYR A 164 -8.92 -1.46 23.32
C TYR A 164 -10.39 -1.27 23.71
N PHE A 165 -11.27 -1.09 22.73
CA PHE A 165 -12.70 -0.92 22.99
C PHE A 165 -13.31 -2.15 23.66
N LEU A 166 -12.97 -3.35 23.19
CA LEU A 166 -13.43 -4.61 23.79
C LEU A 166 -12.99 -4.74 25.26
N LYS A 167 -11.71 -4.51 25.55
CA LYS A 167 -11.16 -4.64 26.92
C LYS A 167 -11.70 -3.61 27.91
N ASN A 168 -12.13 -2.45 27.43
CA ASN A 168 -12.65 -1.37 28.27
C ASN A 168 -14.18 -1.25 28.20
N ASN A 169 -14.86 -2.19 27.53
CA ASN A 169 -16.30 -2.20 27.38
C ASN A 169 -16.85 -0.87 26.83
N ILE A 170 -16.20 -0.36 25.78
CA ILE A 170 -16.61 0.86 25.07
C ILE A 170 -17.48 0.46 23.89
N ASP A 171 -18.72 0.95 23.85
CA ASP A 171 -19.62 0.76 22.72
C ASP A 171 -19.16 1.60 21.52
N TYR A 172 -19.14 1.00 20.34
CA TYR A 172 -18.79 1.67 19.09
C TYR A 172 -19.41 0.95 17.90
N GLU A 173 -19.55 1.67 16.79
CA GLU A 173 -19.96 1.08 15.51
C GLU A 173 -18.71 0.76 14.67
N PRO A 174 -18.51 -0.51 14.25
CA PRO A 174 -17.35 -0.94 13.46
C PRO A 174 -17.08 -0.13 12.19
N VAL A 175 -18.13 0.32 11.50
CA VAL A 175 -18.02 1.13 10.28
C VAL A 175 -17.34 2.47 10.55
N HIS A 176 -17.62 3.10 11.70
CA HIS A 176 -17.03 4.38 12.08
C HIS A 176 -15.57 4.22 12.50
N LEU A 177 -15.24 3.18 13.27
CA LEU A 177 -13.85 2.83 13.57
C LEU A 177 -13.04 2.63 12.28
N TYR A 178 -13.57 1.83 11.35
CA TYR A 178 -12.92 1.60 10.07
C TYR A 178 -12.65 2.90 9.30
N LYS A 179 -13.66 3.77 9.23
CA LYS A 179 -13.57 5.05 8.55
C LYS A 179 -12.49 5.95 9.15
N ASP A 180 -12.49 6.13 10.47
CA ASP A 180 -11.54 7.02 11.15
C ASP A 180 -10.10 6.54 11.02
N VAL A 181 -9.87 5.22 11.14
CA VAL A 181 -8.53 4.62 10.98
C VAL A 181 -8.06 4.79 9.53
N LYS A 182 -8.92 4.50 8.56
CA LYS A 182 -8.63 4.70 7.13
C LYS A 182 -8.32 6.14 6.80
N ASP A 183 -9.11 7.09 7.32
CA ASP A 183 -8.90 8.52 7.13
C ASP A 183 -7.59 8.98 7.77
N SER A 184 -7.24 8.46 8.96
CA SER A 184 -5.96 8.76 9.62
C SER A 184 -4.76 8.23 8.82
N ILE A 185 -4.82 7.01 8.28
CA ILE A 185 -3.77 6.45 7.41
C ILE A 185 -3.65 7.26 6.11
N ARG A 186 -4.77 7.67 5.52
CA ARG A 186 -4.79 8.55 4.35
C ARG A 186 -4.12 9.89 4.67
N ASP A 187 -4.40 10.45 5.83
CA ASP A 187 -3.87 11.75 6.25
C ASP A 187 -2.36 11.72 6.49
N VAL A 188 -1.79 10.60 6.95
CA VAL A 188 -0.32 10.42 7.00
C VAL A 188 0.33 10.66 5.63
N HIS A 189 -0.34 10.25 4.54
CA HIS A 189 0.11 10.45 3.16
C HIS A 189 -0.21 11.86 2.64
N ILE A 190 -1.48 12.29 2.75
CA ILE A 190 -1.95 13.57 2.18
C ILE A 190 -1.34 14.78 2.89
N LYS A 191 -1.24 14.75 4.22
CA LYS A 191 -0.58 15.82 5.00
C LYS A 191 0.95 15.76 4.88
N GLY A 192 1.50 14.81 4.13
CA GLY A 192 2.93 14.64 3.85
C GLY A 192 3.78 14.29 5.06
N ILE A 193 3.18 13.73 6.12
CA ILE A 193 3.89 13.31 7.34
C ILE A 193 4.94 12.25 6.99
N MET A 194 4.52 11.24 6.21
CA MET A 194 5.39 10.19 5.72
C MET A 194 6.56 10.75 4.91
N TYR A 195 6.26 11.58 3.90
CA TYR A 195 7.27 12.13 3.01
C TYR A 195 8.32 12.96 3.78
N ARG A 196 7.89 13.84 4.70
CA ARG A 196 8.82 14.64 5.51
C ARG A 196 9.73 13.78 6.39
N ALA A 197 9.20 12.71 6.99
CA ALA A 197 10.00 11.82 7.83
C ALA A 197 11.04 11.05 7.01
N ILE A 198 10.67 10.56 5.82
CA ILE A 198 11.60 9.89 4.90
C ILE A 198 12.67 10.86 4.42
N GLU A 199 12.29 12.07 4.02
CA GLU A 199 13.23 13.08 3.53
C GLU A 199 14.22 13.57 4.61
N ALA A 200 13.84 13.50 5.89
CA ALA A 200 14.70 13.87 7.00
C ALA A 200 15.79 12.83 7.31
N ASP A 201 15.57 11.55 6.98
CA ASP A 201 16.49 10.45 7.26
C ASP A 201 16.36 9.35 6.20
N ILE A 202 16.79 9.66 4.97
CA ILE A 202 16.49 8.83 3.80
C ILE A 202 17.16 7.46 3.85
N GLU A 203 18.36 7.38 4.44
CA GLU A 203 19.14 6.14 4.58
C GLU A 203 18.46 5.13 5.50
N LYS A 204 17.76 5.61 6.54
CA LYS A 204 16.98 4.74 7.44
C LYS A 204 15.79 4.10 6.74
N TYR A 205 15.16 4.81 5.81
CA TYR A 205 13.90 4.37 5.22
C TYR A 205 14.05 3.70 3.86
N ILE A 206 15.02 4.09 3.01
CA ILE A 206 15.17 3.51 1.67
C ILE A 206 16.16 2.32 1.72
N CYS A 207 15.71 1.18 1.20
CA CYS A 207 16.50 -0.03 1.04
C CYS A 207 16.86 -0.29 -0.42
N TYR A 208 17.91 -1.09 -0.63
CA TYR A 208 18.32 -1.64 -1.94
C TYR A 208 18.63 -0.60 -3.03
N ALA A 209 19.09 0.59 -2.64
CA ALA A 209 19.39 1.68 -3.58
C ALA A 209 20.39 1.26 -4.68
N GLU A 210 21.43 0.52 -4.32
CA GLU A 210 22.44 0.04 -5.28
C GLU A 210 21.87 -0.94 -6.30
N GLN A 211 21.01 -1.87 -5.85
CA GLN A 211 20.35 -2.85 -6.72
C GLN A 211 19.38 -2.17 -7.68
N THR A 212 18.55 -1.24 -7.18
CA THR A 212 17.66 -0.43 -8.04
C THR A 212 18.47 0.33 -9.09
N ARG A 213 19.57 0.98 -8.69
CA ARG A 213 20.46 1.68 -9.61
C ARG A 213 21.04 0.75 -10.68
N ALA A 214 21.49 -0.44 -10.29
CA ALA A 214 22.06 -1.42 -11.21
C ALA A 214 21.04 -1.91 -12.25
N VAL A 215 19.80 -2.17 -11.85
CA VAL A 215 18.73 -2.58 -12.78
C VAL A 215 18.42 -1.47 -13.79
N LEU A 216 18.25 -0.23 -13.32
CA LEU A 216 17.95 0.90 -14.20
C LEU A 216 19.10 1.17 -15.18
N ALA A 217 20.36 1.12 -14.72
CA ALA A 217 21.53 1.27 -15.58
C ALA A 217 21.59 0.16 -16.64
N LYS A 218 21.38 -1.10 -16.24
CA LYS A 218 21.38 -2.24 -17.17
C LYS A 218 20.33 -2.09 -18.27
N LEU A 219 19.12 -1.65 -17.94
CA LEU A 219 18.07 -1.41 -18.94
C LEU A 219 18.43 -0.28 -19.90
N ALA A 220 19.01 0.81 -19.39
CA ALA A 220 19.49 1.93 -20.19
C ALA A 220 20.61 1.49 -21.15
N ASP A 221 21.59 0.72 -20.67
CA ASP A 221 22.71 0.21 -21.48
C ASP A 221 22.25 -0.72 -22.62
N HIS A 222 21.12 -1.40 -22.43
CA HIS A 222 20.49 -2.23 -23.48
C HIS A 222 19.54 -1.44 -24.38
N GLY A 223 19.53 -0.11 -24.29
CA GLY A 223 18.71 0.77 -25.13
C GLY A 223 17.20 0.65 -24.89
N LYS A 224 16.78 0.10 -23.74
CA LYS A 224 15.36 0.01 -23.40
C LYS A 224 14.84 1.38 -22.99
N LYS A 225 13.63 1.72 -23.44
CA LYS A 225 12.94 2.94 -23.01
C LYS A 225 12.31 2.72 -21.65
N MET A 226 12.25 3.77 -20.84
CA MET A 226 11.73 3.67 -19.48
C MET A 226 10.77 4.83 -19.16
N PHE A 227 9.71 4.54 -18.42
CA PHE A 227 8.87 5.59 -17.82
C PHE A 227 8.59 5.30 -16.35
N LEU A 228 8.48 6.37 -15.57
CA LEU A 228 8.09 6.33 -14.16
C LEU A 228 6.66 6.85 -14.02
N ILE A 229 5.81 6.13 -13.29
CA ILE A 229 4.43 6.55 -13.00
C ILE A 229 4.07 6.31 -11.54
N THR A 230 3.83 7.38 -10.79
CA THR A 230 3.56 7.32 -9.35
C THR A 230 2.43 8.24 -8.91
N ASN A 231 1.76 7.86 -7.82
CA ASN A 231 0.82 8.73 -7.11
C ASN A 231 1.54 9.75 -6.20
N SER A 232 2.84 9.56 -5.97
CA SER A 232 3.65 10.44 -5.13
C SER A 232 3.92 11.81 -5.77
N PRO A 233 4.10 12.87 -4.95
CA PRO A 233 4.46 14.20 -5.44
C PRO A 233 5.86 14.24 -6.09
N SER A 234 6.06 15.13 -7.07
CA SER A 234 7.34 15.26 -7.79
C SER A 234 8.53 15.57 -6.88
N SER A 235 8.35 16.41 -5.86
CA SER A 235 9.42 16.79 -4.93
C SER A 235 9.97 15.60 -4.15
N PHE A 236 9.08 14.69 -3.72
CA PHE A 236 9.46 13.49 -2.98
C PHE A 236 10.20 12.50 -3.88
N VAL A 237 9.66 12.26 -5.08
CA VAL A 237 10.28 11.40 -6.10
C VAL A 237 11.67 11.89 -6.46
N ASP A 238 11.83 13.20 -6.67
CA ASP A 238 13.11 13.79 -7.03
C ASP A 238 14.19 13.58 -5.96
N LYS A 239 13.85 13.73 -4.68
CA LYS A 239 14.78 13.51 -3.57
C LYS A 239 15.23 12.05 -3.47
N GLY A 240 14.28 11.11 -3.52
CA GLY A 240 14.64 9.69 -3.44
C GLY A 240 15.39 9.18 -4.66
N MET A 241 15.02 9.60 -5.87
CA MET A 241 15.77 9.23 -7.07
C MET A 241 17.17 9.85 -7.10
N LYS A 242 17.35 11.06 -6.55
CA LYS A 242 18.69 11.65 -6.37
C LYS A 242 19.56 10.85 -5.41
N PHE A 243 18.97 10.29 -4.35
CA PHE A 243 19.67 9.42 -3.42
C PHE A 243 20.06 8.08 -4.07
N ILE A 244 19.14 7.46 -4.83
CA ILE A 244 19.34 6.13 -5.42
C ILE A 244 20.26 6.17 -6.64
N VAL A 245 19.99 7.08 -7.58
CA VAL A 245 20.65 7.12 -8.90
C VAL A 245 21.66 8.25 -9.00
N GLY A 246 21.28 9.44 -8.53
CA GLY A 246 22.09 10.66 -8.63
C GLY A 246 21.33 11.85 -9.21
N LYS A 247 22.02 12.98 -9.41
CA LYS A 247 21.41 14.25 -9.86
C LYS A 247 20.71 14.13 -11.21
N ASP A 248 21.25 13.30 -12.10
CA ASP A 248 20.80 13.16 -13.49
C ASP A 248 19.86 11.97 -13.69
N TRP A 249 19.21 11.50 -12.62
CA TRP A 249 18.31 10.33 -12.67
C TRP A 249 17.23 10.41 -13.75
N ARG A 250 16.79 11.63 -14.09
CA ARG A 250 15.75 11.88 -15.10
C ARG A 250 16.20 11.48 -16.51
N ASP A 251 17.51 11.41 -16.77
CA ASP A 251 18.04 11.02 -18.08
C ASP A 251 17.80 9.54 -18.39
N LEU A 252 17.55 8.73 -17.36
CA LEU A 252 17.14 7.33 -17.50
C LEU A 252 15.71 7.19 -18.00
N PHE A 253 14.83 8.16 -17.75
CA PHE A 253 13.40 8.05 -18.05
C PHE A 253 12.98 8.93 -19.23
N ASP A 254 12.34 8.32 -20.22
CA ASP A 254 11.71 9.00 -21.34
C ASP A 254 10.50 9.83 -20.89
N VAL A 255 9.79 9.38 -19.85
CA VAL A 255 8.62 10.08 -19.28
C VAL A 255 8.56 9.87 -17.77
N VAL A 256 8.32 10.94 -17.02
CA VAL A 256 8.00 10.86 -15.59
C VAL A 256 6.58 11.40 -15.36
N ILE A 257 5.72 10.59 -14.77
CA ILE A 257 4.32 10.91 -14.47
C ILE A 257 4.14 10.86 -12.95
N VAL A 258 3.77 12.00 -12.36
CA VAL A 258 3.58 12.15 -10.91
C VAL A 258 2.13 12.43 -10.58
N GLN A 259 1.73 12.12 -9.35
CA GLN A 259 0.33 12.24 -8.89
C GLN A 259 -0.66 11.65 -9.92
N ALA A 260 -0.31 10.48 -10.45
CA ALA A 260 -1.02 9.86 -11.57
C ALA A 260 -2.48 9.51 -11.25
N ASP A 261 -2.83 9.37 -9.97
CA ASP A 261 -4.16 8.95 -9.50
C ASP A 261 -4.53 7.56 -10.04
N LYS A 262 -3.58 6.62 -9.95
CA LYS A 262 -3.82 5.19 -10.21
C LYS A 262 -4.86 4.67 -9.21
N PRO A 263 -5.83 3.84 -9.65
CA PRO A 263 -5.94 3.22 -10.97
C PRO A 263 -6.66 4.06 -12.04
N ASN A 264 -7.23 5.22 -11.69
CA ASN A 264 -8.00 6.05 -12.63
C ASN A 264 -7.17 6.49 -13.84
N PHE A 265 -5.85 6.68 -13.68
CA PHE A 265 -4.93 6.92 -14.81
C PHE A 265 -5.12 5.93 -15.97
N PHE A 266 -5.31 4.65 -15.66
CA PHE A 266 -5.44 3.58 -16.67
C PHE A 266 -6.86 3.41 -17.19
N ASN A 267 -7.86 3.80 -16.39
CA ASN A 267 -9.26 3.54 -16.67
C ASN A 267 -10.00 4.77 -17.25
N ASP A 268 -9.56 5.99 -16.94
CA ASP A 268 -10.18 7.23 -17.41
C ASP A 268 -9.37 7.89 -18.52
N LYS A 269 -9.85 7.73 -19.76
CA LYS A 269 -9.19 8.27 -20.96
C LYS A 269 -9.44 9.77 -21.19
N ARG A 270 -10.22 10.44 -20.33
CA ARG A 270 -10.63 11.84 -20.56
C ARG A 270 -9.62 12.87 -20.05
N ARG A 271 -8.67 12.45 -19.21
CA ARG A 271 -7.74 13.36 -18.53
C ARG A 271 -6.55 13.72 -19.44
N PRO A 272 -6.40 14.99 -19.85
CA PRO A 272 -5.29 15.38 -20.70
C PRO A 272 -4.00 15.52 -19.87
N PHE A 273 -2.86 15.20 -20.48
CA PHE A 273 -1.57 15.48 -19.87
C PHE A 273 -1.34 16.99 -19.70
N ARG A 274 -0.64 17.32 -18.62
CA ARG A 274 -0.12 18.64 -18.27
C ARG A 274 1.33 18.51 -17.87
N LYS A 275 2.14 19.49 -18.26
CA LYS A 275 3.55 19.57 -17.86
C LYS A 275 3.62 20.12 -16.44
N VAL A 276 4.52 19.55 -15.64
CA VAL A 276 4.82 20.01 -14.28
C VAL A 276 6.17 20.70 -14.33
N ASN A 277 6.27 21.93 -13.83
CA ASN A 277 7.54 22.62 -13.73
C ASN A 277 8.38 22.10 -12.55
N GLU A 278 9.62 22.57 -12.42
CA GLU A 278 10.52 22.15 -11.34
C GLU A 278 10.00 22.45 -9.93
N ARG A 279 9.10 23.43 -9.79
CA ARG A 279 8.45 23.79 -8.52
C ARG A 279 7.20 22.95 -8.24
N GLY A 280 6.89 21.96 -9.07
CA GLY A 280 5.69 21.13 -8.91
C GLY A 280 4.39 21.78 -9.39
N VAL A 281 4.46 22.92 -10.08
CA VAL A 281 3.29 23.67 -10.56
C VAL A 281 2.89 23.20 -11.96
N LEU A 282 1.58 23.05 -12.18
CA LEU A 282 1.02 22.68 -13.47
C LEU A 282 1.09 23.84 -14.47
N LEU A 283 1.59 23.55 -15.65
CA LEU A 283 1.59 24.44 -16.80
C LEU A 283 0.37 24.15 -17.70
N TRP A 284 -0.24 25.20 -18.24
CA TRP A 284 -1.45 25.12 -19.06
C TRP A 284 -1.20 24.84 -20.55
N ASP A 285 0.05 24.54 -20.91
CA ASP A 285 0.43 24.25 -22.29
C ASP A 285 -0.29 23.00 -22.83
N LYS A 286 -0.71 23.07 -24.09
CA LYS A 286 -1.23 21.88 -24.79
C LYS A 286 -0.10 20.91 -25.07
N ILE A 287 -0.22 19.69 -24.56
CA ILE A 287 0.78 18.64 -24.77
C ILE A 287 0.49 17.91 -26.07
N HIS A 288 1.31 18.17 -27.10
CA HIS A 288 1.26 17.48 -28.39
C HIS A 288 2.13 16.23 -28.45
N LYS A 289 3.19 16.19 -27.64
CA LYS A 289 4.11 15.06 -27.51
C LYS A 289 4.73 15.04 -26.11
N LEU A 290 5.02 13.85 -25.60
CA LEU A 290 5.82 13.66 -24.41
C LEU A 290 7.30 13.85 -24.77
N GLN A 291 8.06 14.52 -23.90
CA GLN A 291 9.45 14.88 -24.12
C GLN A 291 10.30 14.29 -22.99
N LYS A 292 11.45 13.73 -23.36
CA LYS A 292 12.41 13.16 -22.42
C LYS A 292 12.85 14.18 -21.37
N GLY A 293 13.00 13.70 -20.12
CA GLY A 293 13.40 14.51 -18.97
C GLY A 293 12.32 15.45 -18.43
N GLN A 294 11.12 15.49 -19.03
CA GLN A 294 10.01 16.30 -18.55
C GLN A 294 9.10 15.52 -17.60
N ILE A 295 8.48 16.25 -16.67
CA ILE A 295 7.53 15.70 -15.70
C ILE A 295 6.11 16.06 -16.13
N TYR A 296 5.20 15.09 -16.01
CA TYR A 296 3.81 15.20 -16.42
C TYR A 296 2.86 14.78 -15.30
N LYS A 297 1.61 15.24 -15.42
CA LYS A 297 0.46 14.84 -14.61
C LYS A 297 -0.79 14.79 -15.50
N GLN A 298 -1.76 13.92 -15.18
CA GLN A 298 -3.10 13.90 -15.78
C GLN A 298 -4.14 14.58 -14.88
#